data_AF-A0A929SC78-F1
#
_entry.id   AF-A0A929SC78-F1
#
_cell.length_a   1.000
_cell.length_b   1.000
_cell.length_c   1.000
_cell.angle_alpha   90.00
_cell.angle_beta   90.00
_cell.angle_gamma   90.00
#
_symmetry.space_group_name_H-M   'P 1'
#
loop_
_entity.id
_entity.type
_entity.pdbx_description
1 polymer ?
#
loop_
_entity_poly.entity_id
_entity_poly.type
_entity_poly.pdbx_seq_one_letter_code
_entity_poly.pdbx_strand_id
1 'polypeptide(L)'
;MYLYSFSSLAWQDGVFLAPTLDPKFKSGDLIKNDEGYFLVLGEEISFPELYHNLYPNTQDFMLVEQSLLSRWNMALLHRMVYQRFSSYKVLSKLFLDKDILSLLQKRPSKLSSKKQKSEITLGKHQISTDSSQILVVAPDLWTLNNALLSSQNALLLTNQDTQSKKNTNRRAIKSGKSQIILTTAAEIFQDFSHLTHVYMLEPQKRYYASQQEPRYKVQSVLEKMAELTGAKFSIIDSEDLVV
;
A
#
# COMPACT_ATOMS: atom_id res chain seq x y z
N MET A 1 -10.46 0.85 -21.22
CA MET A 1 -9.83 0.89 -19.88
C MET A 1 -8.32 1.00 -20.03
N TYR A 2 -7.63 1.58 -19.05
CA TYR A 2 -6.18 1.66 -18.99
C TYR A 2 -5.61 0.48 -18.21
N LEU A 3 -4.46 0.00 -18.66
CA LEU A 3 -3.71 -1.10 -18.09
C LEU A 3 -2.30 -0.63 -17.76
N TYR A 4 -1.77 -1.02 -16.60
CA TYR A 4 -0.34 -0.90 -16.29
C TYR A 4 0.32 -2.26 -16.46
N SER A 5 1.29 -2.36 -17.36
CA SER A 5 2.07 -3.58 -17.58
C SER A 5 3.20 -3.69 -16.57
N PHE A 6 3.36 -4.87 -15.95
CA PHE A 6 4.52 -5.20 -15.12
C PHE A 6 5.57 -5.91 -15.98
N SER A 7 6.77 -5.36 -16.09
CA SER A 7 7.82 -5.97 -16.91
C SER A 7 8.30 -7.30 -16.33
N SER A 8 7.83 -8.42 -16.89
CA SER A 8 8.55 -9.69 -16.84
C SER A 8 8.85 -10.28 -18.22
N LEU A 9 8.17 -9.84 -19.30
CA LEU A 9 8.41 -10.23 -20.70
C LEU A 9 8.08 -9.09 -21.68
N ALA A 10 8.83 -9.04 -22.79
CA ALA A 10 8.74 -8.26 -24.03
C ALA A 10 8.46 -6.73 -24.02
N TRP A 11 7.72 -6.19 -23.05
CA TRP A 11 7.34 -4.78 -22.99
C TRP A 11 8.00 -4.03 -21.82
N GLN A 12 8.21 -2.73 -22.00
CA GLN A 12 8.65 -1.84 -20.92
C GLN A 12 7.48 -1.57 -19.96
N ASP A 13 7.75 -1.49 -18.64
CA ASP A 13 6.81 -0.96 -17.64
C ASP A 13 6.13 0.30 -18.21
N GLY A 14 4.81 0.28 -18.32
CA GLY A 14 4.09 1.36 -19.00
C GLY A 14 2.58 1.23 -18.93
N VAL A 15 1.91 2.34 -19.20
CA VAL A 15 0.46 2.42 -19.28
C VAL A 15 0.01 2.27 -20.73
N PHE A 16 -1.03 1.48 -20.92
CA PHE A 16 -1.63 1.17 -22.21
C PHE A 16 -3.14 1.41 -22.16
N LEU A 17 -3.68 2.01 -23.22
CA LEU A 17 -5.11 2.07 -23.43
C LEU A 17 -5.56 0.76 -24.11
N ALA A 18 -6.46 0.04 -23.46
CA ALA A 18 -7.13 -1.15 -23.94
C ALA A 18 -8.61 -0.81 -24.22
N PRO A 19 -8.97 -0.41 -25.46
CA PRO A 19 -10.32 0.11 -25.77
C PRO A 19 -11.39 -0.97 -25.67
N THR A 20 -11.03 -2.20 -26.07
CA THR A 20 -11.92 -3.36 -26.18
C THR A 20 -11.75 -4.34 -25.01
N LEU A 21 -11.19 -3.89 -23.88
CA LEU A 21 -11.05 -4.73 -22.70
C LEU A 21 -12.44 -5.15 -22.19
N ASP A 22 -12.60 -6.44 -21.90
CA ASP A 22 -13.86 -6.99 -21.40
C ASP A 22 -14.35 -6.21 -20.15
N PRO A 23 -15.60 -5.69 -20.15
CA PRO A 23 -16.14 -4.88 -19.07
C PRO A 23 -16.28 -5.63 -17.74
N LYS A 24 -16.11 -6.95 -17.72
CA LYS A 24 -16.08 -7.73 -16.46
C LYS A 24 -14.90 -7.36 -15.56
N PHE A 25 -13.79 -6.87 -16.13
CA PHE A 25 -12.60 -6.49 -15.39
C PHE A 25 -12.79 -5.12 -14.72
N LYS A 26 -12.33 -5.00 -13.48
CA LYS A 26 -12.51 -3.80 -12.66
C LYS A 26 -11.17 -3.19 -12.29
N SER A 27 -11.17 -1.88 -12.00
CA SER A 27 -10.01 -1.18 -11.46
C SER A 27 -9.46 -1.91 -10.24
N GLY A 28 -8.14 -2.10 -10.23
CA GLY A 28 -7.43 -2.84 -9.19
C GLY A 28 -7.32 -4.35 -9.42
N ASP A 29 -8.01 -4.92 -10.42
CA ASP A 29 -7.83 -6.32 -10.79
C ASP A 29 -6.45 -6.56 -11.42
N LEU A 30 -5.88 -7.74 -11.17
CA LEU A 30 -4.71 -8.24 -11.88
C LEU A 30 -5.17 -9.23 -12.95
N ILE A 31 -4.83 -8.93 -14.20
CA ILE A 31 -5.12 -9.76 -15.36
C ILE A 31 -3.82 -10.21 -16.04
N LYS A 32 -3.90 -11.26 -16.85
CA LYS A 32 -2.78 -11.74 -17.66
C LYS A 32 -3.23 -12.15 -19.06
N ASN A 33 -2.31 -12.11 -20.00
CA ASN A 33 -2.40 -12.80 -21.29
C ASN A 33 -1.03 -13.43 -21.61
N ASP A 34 -0.82 -13.80 -22.87
CA ASP A 34 0.43 -14.42 -23.32
C ASP A 34 1.64 -13.46 -23.27
N GLU A 35 1.42 -12.15 -23.28
CA GLU A 35 2.49 -11.16 -23.26
C GLU A 35 2.94 -10.79 -21.83
N GLY A 36 2.05 -10.87 -20.84
CA GLY A 36 2.43 -10.57 -19.47
C GLY A 36 1.28 -10.34 -18.49
N TYR A 37 1.61 -9.69 -17.38
CA TYR A 37 0.68 -9.32 -16.31
C TYR A 37 0.36 -7.84 -16.35
N PHE A 38 -0.89 -7.50 -16.08
CA PHE A 38 -1.40 -6.14 -16.15
C PHE A 38 -2.28 -5.83 -14.94
N LEU A 39 -2.05 -4.66 -14.33
CA LEU A 39 -2.96 -4.06 -13.37
C LEU A 39 -3.99 -3.22 -14.12
N VAL A 40 -5.27 -3.47 -13.89
CA VAL A 40 -6.35 -2.65 -14.45
C VAL A 40 -6.38 -1.32 -13.70
N LEU A 41 -6.07 -0.22 -14.39
CA LEU A 41 -6.07 1.13 -13.84
C LEU A 41 -7.49 1.75 -13.84
N GLY A 42 -8.40 1.25 -14.66
CA GLY A 42 -9.77 1.77 -14.78
C GLY A 42 -9.99 2.58 -16.05
N GLU A 43 -11.02 3.42 -16.06
CA GLU A 43 -11.40 4.20 -17.26
C GLU A 43 -10.63 5.50 -17.40
N GLU A 44 -10.08 6.00 -16.29
CA GLU A 44 -9.35 7.26 -16.24
C GLU A 44 -7.96 7.04 -15.67
N ILE A 45 -7.00 7.79 -16.20
CA ILE A 45 -5.65 7.90 -15.65
C ILE A 45 -5.28 9.36 -15.47
N SER A 46 -4.38 9.61 -14.53
CA SER A 46 -3.81 10.93 -14.32
C SER A 46 -3.17 11.49 -15.60
N PHE A 47 -3.51 12.75 -15.89
CA PHE A 47 -3.08 13.51 -17.09
C PHE A 47 -1.60 13.35 -17.51
N PRO A 48 -0.61 13.27 -16.58
CA PRO A 48 0.79 13.11 -16.96
C PRO A 48 1.12 11.85 -17.76
N GLU A 49 0.23 10.84 -17.80
CA GLU A 49 0.42 9.59 -18.53
C GLU A 49 -0.59 9.34 -19.65
N LEU A 50 -1.30 10.38 -20.13
CA LEU A 50 -2.17 10.29 -21.32
C LEU A 50 -1.40 10.07 -22.64
N TYR A 51 -0.28 9.35 -22.61
CA TYR A 51 0.43 8.91 -23.80
C TYR A 51 -0.29 7.69 -24.40
N HIS A 52 -0.68 7.78 -25.67
CA HIS A 52 -1.52 6.80 -26.35
C HIS A 52 -0.75 5.55 -26.79
N ASN A 53 -0.20 4.78 -25.84
CA ASN A 53 0.19 3.41 -26.15
C ASN A 53 -1.08 2.57 -26.22
N LEU A 54 -1.49 2.22 -27.44
CA LEU A 54 -2.64 1.35 -27.66
C LEU A 54 -2.22 -0.11 -27.43
N TYR A 55 -3.03 -0.85 -26.68
CA TYR A 55 -2.89 -2.29 -26.60
C TYR A 55 -3.70 -2.94 -27.74
N PRO A 56 -3.04 -3.54 -28.75
CA PRO A 56 -3.67 -3.87 -30.02
C PRO A 56 -4.63 -5.06 -29.94
N ASN A 57 -4.43 -6.00 -29.01
CA ASN A 57 -5.27 -7.19 -28.87
C ASN A 57 -5.67 -7.43 -27.41
N THR A 58 -6.94 -7.22 -27.06
CA THR A 58 -7.44 -7.33 -25.68
C THR A 58 -8.41 -8.48 -25.45
N GLN A 59 -8.57 -9.40 -26.41
CA GLN A 59 -9.62 -10.43 -26.35
C GLN A 59 -9.25 -11.61 -25.44
N ASP A 60 -7.98 -11.83 -25.13
CA ASP A 60 -7.48 -13.06 -24.47
C ASP A 60 -7.04 -12.88 -23.01
N PHE A 61 -7.56 -11.86 -22.31
CA PHE A 61 -7.20 -11.64 -20.92
C PHE A 61 -7.88 -12.62 -19.96
N MET A 62 -7.11 -13.14 -19.00
CA MET A 62 -7.57 -13.97 -17.88
C MET A 62 -7.45 -13.20 -16.57
N LEU A 63 -8.46 -13.31 -15.70
CA LEU A 63 -8.37 -12.79 -14.33
C LEU A 63 -7.40 -13.65 -13.50
N VAL A 64 -6.42 -13.01 -12.87
CA VAL A 64 -5.44 -13.67 -11.99
C VAL A 64 -5.79 -13.46 -10.52
N GLU A 65 -6.04 -12.20 -10.15
CA GLU A 65 -6.45 -11.82 -8.79
C GLU A 65 -7.46 -10.68 -8.88
N GLN A 66 -8.64 -10.91 -8.28
CA GLN A 66 -9.64 -9.87 -8.14
C GLN A 66 -9.19 -8.86 -7.10
N SER A 67 -9.28 -7.58 -7.44
CA SER A 67 -8.96 -6.45 -6.56
C SER A 67 -7.60 -6.62 -5.88
N LEU A 68 -6.54 -6.88 -6.68
CA LEU A 68 -5.15 -6.90 -6.21
C LEU A 68 -4.82 -5.63 -5.40
N LEU A 69 -5.32 -4.49 -5.86
CA LEU A 69 -5.39 -3.26 -5.08
C LEU A 69 -6.85 -2.90 -4.83
N SER A 70 -7.19 -2.57 -3.59
CA SER A 70 -8.53 -2.07 -3.25
C SER A 70 -8.83 -0.72 -3.93
N ARG A 71 -10.12 -0.37 -3.98
CA ARG A 71 -10.58 0.88 -4.60
C ARG A 71 -9.91 2.13 -4.02
N TRP A 72 -9.79 2.20 -2.69
CA TRP A 72 -9.19 3.37 -2.04
C TRP A 72 -7.67 3.43 -2.31
N ASN A 73 -7.02 2.27 -2.37
CA ASN A 73 -5.59 2.19 -2.64
C ASN A 73 -5.26 2.54 -4.11
N MET A 74 -6.12 2.13 -5.04
CA MET A 74 -6.09 2.62 -6.43
C MET A 74 -6.28 4.14 -6.49
N ALA A 75 -7.27 4.70 -5.78
CA ALA A 75 -7.48 6.15 -5.73
C ALA A 75 -6.26 6.91 -5.20
N LEU A 76 -5.57 6.35 -4.20
CA LEU A 76 -4.31 6.92 -3.68
C LEU A 76 -3.19 6.87 -4.74
N LEU A 77 -3.04 5.75 -5.45
CA LEU A 77 -2.08 5.61 -6.55
C LEU A 77 -2.32 6.66 -7.64
N HIS A 78 -3.54 6.76 -8.18
CA HIS A 78 -3.89 7.75 -9.20
C HIS A 78 -3.58 9.18 -8.74
N ARG A 79 -3.97 9.52 -7.51
CA ARG A 79 -3.72 10.85 -6.94
C ARG A 79 -2.24 11.13 -6.80
N MET A 80 -1.44 10.16 -6.36
CA MET A 80 0.00 10.33 -6.25
C MET A 80 0.63 10.59 -7.62
N VAL A 81 0.20 9.89 -8.68
CA VAL A 81 0.66 10.14 -10.05
C VAL A 81 0.33 11.57 -10.47
N TYR A 82 -0.91 12.00 -10.21
CA TYR A 82 -1.39 13.34 -10.55
C TYR A 82 -0.63 14.45 -9.79
N GLN A 83 -0.53 14.35 -8.47
CA GLN A 83 0.01 15.41 -7.61
C GLN A 83 1.53 15.48 -7.63
N ARG A 84 2.21 14.36 -7.90
CA ARG A 84 3.68 14.29 -7.88
C ARG A 84 4.30 14.37 -9.26
N PHE A 85 3.49 14.49 -10.32
CA PHE A 85 3.94 14.49 -11.71
C PHE A 85 4.95 13.37 -12.00
N SER A 86 4.74 12.21 -11.37
CA SER A 86 5.57 11.02 -11.53
C SER A 86 4.77 9.96 -12.26
N SER A 87 5.41 8.87 -12.63
CA SER A 87 4.81 7.82 -13.46
C SER A 87 4.18 6.71 -12.61
N TYR A 88 3.18 6.00 -13.15
CA TYR A 88 2.73 4.71 -12.63
C TYR A 88 3.90 3.73 -12.54
N LYS A 89 4.88 3.82 -13.44
CA LYS A 89 6.12 3.02 -13.38
C LYS A 89 6.93 3.22 -12.10
N VAL A 90 7.01 4.46 -11.63
CA VAL A 90 7.74 4.79 -10.40
C VAL A 90 6.85 4.53 -9.19
N LEU A 91 5.60 4.98 -9.22
CA LEU A 91 4.72 4.93 -8.07
C LEU A 91 4.17 3.54 -7.77
N SER A 92 3.87 2.72 -8.77
CA SER A 92 3.39 1.35 -8.56
C SER A 92 4.32 0.53 -7.67
N LYS A 93 5.63 0.80 -7.69
CA LYS A 93 6.65 0.14 -6.87
C LYS A 93 6.56 0.45 -5.37
N LEU A 94 5.87 1.52 -4.99
CA LEU A 94 5.53 1.80 -3.60
C LEU A 94 4.34 0.95 -3.15
N PHE A 95 3.37 0.79 -4.05
CA PHE A 95 2.12 0.09 -3.75
C PHE A 95 2.22 -1.40 -3.95
N LEU A 96 3.10 -1.89 -4.82
CA LEU A 96 3.27 -3.27 -5.25
C LEU A 96 4.75 -3.57 -5.37
N ASP A 97 5.11 -4.83 -5.16
CA ASP A 97 6.47 -5.29 -5.39
C ASP A 97 6.86 -5.18 -6.88
N LYS A 98 8.16 -5.05 -7.16
CA LYS A 98 8.70 -5.08 -8.52
C LYS A 98 8.41 -6.42 -9.21
N ASP A 99 8.38 -7.51 -8.45
CA ASP A 99 8.13 -8.85 -8.97
C ASP A 99 6.73 -9.36 -8.57
N ILE A 100 5.75 -9.13 -9.45
CA ILE A 100 4.39 -9.64 -9.30
C ILE A 100 4.35 -11.17 -9.26
N LEU A 101 5.27 -11.88 -9.93
CA LEU A 101 5.30 -13.34 -9.87
C LEU A 101 5.61 -13.83 -8.46
N SER A 102 6.56 -13.18 -7.77
CA SER A 102 6.87 -13.48 -6.37
C SER A 102 5.65 -13.29 -5.45
N LEU A 103 4.83 -12.28 -5.74
CA LEU A 103 3.60 -12.03 -5.02
C LEU A 103 2.61 -13.18 -5.25
N LEU A 104 2.47 -13.66 -6.50
CA LEU A 104 1.52 -14.71 -6.88
C LEU A 104 1.89 -16.12 -6.39
N GLN A 105 3.19 -16.45 -6.35
CA GLN A 105 3.67 -17.80 -5.99
C GLN A 105 3.36 -18.18 -4.53
N LYS A 106 3.29 -17.21 -3.62
CA LYS A 106 2.99 -17.46 -2.20
C LYS A 106 1.55 -17.11 -1.89
N ARG A 107 0.62 -18.00 -2.25
CA ARG A 107 -0.70 -18.02 -1.60
C ARG A 107 -0.51 -18.64 -0.22
N PRO A 108 -0.68 -17.89 0.89
CA PRO A 108 -0.55 -18.47 2.20
C PRO A 108 -1.51 -19.66 2.35
N SER A 109 -0.99 -20.77 2.90
CA SER A 109 -1.82 -21.85 3.44
C SER A 109 -2.81 -21.26 4.45
N LYS A 110 -3.96 -21.92 4.68
CA LYS A 110 -5.05 -21.43 5.56
C LYS A 110 -4.51 -20.88 6.90
N LEU A 111 -4.22 -19.58 6.95
CA LEU A 111 -3.74 -18.92 8.16
C LEU A 111 -4.92 -18.81 9.14
N SER A 112 -4.73 -19.34 10.34
CA SER A 112 -5.67 -19.34 11.48
C SER A 112 -6.55 -18.08 11.55
N SER A 113 -7.86 -18.29 11.73
CA SER A 113 -8.89 -17.25 11.72
C SER A 113 -9.15 -16.60 13.09
N LYS A 114 -8.39 -16.96 14.14
CA LYS A 114 -8.60 -16.36 15.46
C LYS A 114 -8.11 -14.91 15.46
N LYS A 115 -9.06 -13.98 15.37
CA LYS A 115 -8.85 -12.56 15.70
C LYS A 115 -8.45 -12.49 17.17
N GLN A 116 -7.18 -12.15 17.43
CA GLN A 116 -6.71 -11.88 18.77
C GLN A 116 -6.72 -10.36 18.97
N LYS A 117 -7.08 -9.91 20.17
CA LYS A 117 -6.93 -8.50 20.55
C LYS A 117 -5.47 -8.09 20.37
N SER A 118 -5.25 -6.97 19.69
CA SER A 118 -3.94 -6.33 19.57
C SER A 118 -3.91 -5.09 20.45
N GLU A 119 -2.77 -4.88 21.11
CA GLU A 119 -2.60 -3.79 22.06
C GLU A 119 -1.16 -3.28 22.04
N ILE A 120 -1.00 -1.97 22.14
CA ILE A 120 0.29 -1.31 22.30
C ILE A 120 0.19 -0.21 23.35
N THR A 121 1.32 0.10 23.96
CA THR A 121 1.50 1.30 24.78
C THR A 121 2.55 2.19 24.13
N LEU A 122 2.16 3.41 23.76
CA LEU A 122 3.03 4.45 23.18
C LEU A 122 3.09 5.65 24.13
N GLY A 123 4.16 5.76 24.92
CA GLY A 123 4.25 6.75 25.98
C GLY A 123 3.03 6.71 26.90
N LYS A 124 2.27 7.81 26.94
CA LYS A 124 1.02 7.95 27.74
C LYS A 124 -0.22 7.33 27.08
N HIS A 125 -0.12 6.85 25.84
CA HIS A 125 -1.26 6.31 25.09
C HIS A 125 -1.32 4.79 25.17
N GLN A 126 -2.46 4.28 25.63
CA GLN A 126 -2.81 2.86 25.52
C GLN A 126 -3.77 2.67 24.35
N ILE A 127 -3.34 1.93 23.33
CA ILE A 127 -4.09 1.74 22.08
C ILE A 127 -4.39 0.26 21.94
N SER A 128 -5.67 -0.08 21.82
CA SER A 128 -6.09 -1.46 21.58
C SER A 128 -7.21 -1.53 20.55
N THR A 129 -7.29 -2.67 19.87
CA THR A 129 -8.32 -2.96 18.87
C THR A 129 -8.52 -4.47 18.78
N ASP A 130 -9.76 -4.86 18.45
CA ASP A 130 -10.16 -6.27 18.38
C ASP A 130 -10.57 -6.69 16.96
N SER A 131 -10.83 -5.71 16.09
CA SER A 131 -11.44 -5.94 14.78
C SER A 131 -11.07 -4.92 13.70
N SER A 132 -10.48 -3.80 14.08
CA SER A 132 -10.08 -2.73 13.16
C SER A 132 -8.56 -2.64 13.05
N GLN A 133 -8.09 -2.01 11.97
CA GLN A 133 -6.67 -1.80 11.74
C GLN A 133 -6.25 -0.39 12.15
N ILE A 134 -5.09 -0.31 12.79
CA ILE A 134 -4.44 0.91 13.24
C ILE A 134 -3.04 0.93 12.65
N LEU A 135 -2.69 2.04 12.01
CA LEU A 135 -1.35 2.29 11.50
C LEU A 135 -0.62 3.26 12.43
N VAL A 136 0.57 2.90 12.89
CA VAL A 136 1.48 3.78 13.64
C VAL A 136 2.73 3.99 12.82
N VAL A 137 3.04 5.24 12.51
CA VAL A 137 4.17 5.62 11.66
C VAL A 137 5.14 6.46 12.47
N ALA A 138 6.34 5.92 12.71
CA ALA A 138 7.45 6.62 13.33
C ALA A 138 8.40 7.21 12.26
N PRO A 139 9.22 8.22 12.61
CA PRO A 139 10.18 8.79 11.68
C PRO A 139 11.33 7.81 11.39
N ASP A 140 11.72 7.04 12.42
CA ASP A 140 12.79 6.06 12.38
C ASP A 140 12.54 4.95 13.41
N LEU A 141 13.28 3.84 13.28
CA LEU A 141 13.13 2.68 14.17
C LEU A 141 13.56 2.99 15.61
N TRP A 142 14.49 3.92 15.81
CA TRP A 142 14.95 4.29 17.14
C TRP A 142 13.84 4.97 17.95
N THR A 143 13.14 5.92 17.32
CA THR A 143 11.98 6.62 17.87
C THR A 143 10.86 5.63 18.18
N LEU A 144 10.56 4.73 17.26
CA LEU A 144 9.54 3.70 17.46
C LEU A 144 9.86 2.82 18.67
N ASN A 145 11.10 2.32 18.77
CA ASN A 145 11.52 1.45 19.85
C ASN A 145 11.50 2.14 21.22
N ASN A 146 11.85 3.43 21.28
CA ASN A 146 11.82 4.19 22.52
C ASN A 146 10.40 4.56 22.95
N ALA A 147 9.52 4.86 21.99
CA ALA A 147 8.13 5.20 22.26
C ALA A 147 7.29 3.97 22.69
N LEU A 148 7.64 2.79 22.18
CA LEU A 148 6.88 1.56 22.39
C LEU A 148 7.26 0.88 23.71
N LEU A 149 6.44 1.11 24.74
CA LEU A 149 6.64 0.51 26.07
C LEU A 149 6.19 -0.95 26.13
N SER A 150 5.12 -1.28 25.39
CA SER A 150 4.61 -2.64 25.29
C SER A 150 3.96 -2.87 23.94
N SER A 151 4.02 -4.11 23.45
CA SER A 151 3.25 -4.52 22.28
C SER A 151 2.81 -5.98 22.41
N GLN A 152 1.54 -6.21 22.09
CA GLN A 152 0.93 -7.52 22.02
C GLN A 152 0.24 -7.64 20.66
N ASN A 153 0.61 -8.67 19.89
CA ASN A 153 0.05 -8.95 18.57
C ASN A 153 0.13 -7.76 17.59
N ALA A 154 1.15 -6.90 17.72
CA ALA A 154 1.45 -5.83 16.77
C ALA A 154 2.40 -6.34 15.68
N LEU A 155 2.17 -5.92 14.44
CA LEU A 155 3.01 -6.24 13.29
C LEU A 155 3.98 -5.09 13.02
N LEU A 156 5.28 -5.33 13.23
CA LEU A 156 6.33 -4.40 12.82
C LEU A 156 6.71 -4.64 11.35
N LEU A 157 6.63 -3.59 10.53
CA LEU A 157 7.12 -3.57 9.15
C LEU A 157 8.45 -2.82 9.08
N THR A 158 9.46 -3.50 8.54
CA THR A 158 10.80 -2.94 8.35
C THR A 158 11.29 -3.13 6.93
N ASN A 159 12.04 -2.15 6.42
CA ASN A 159 12.65 -2.24 5.10
C ASN A 159 13.68 -3.37 4.99
N GLN A 160 14.20 -3.85 6.13
CA GLN A 160 15.15 -4.98 6.24
C GLN A 160 14.49 -6.34 6.03
N ASP A 161 13.16 -6.42 6.03
CA ASP A 161 12.46 -7.68 5.83
C ASP A 161 12.73 -8.25 4.44
N THR A 162 12.86 -9.58 4.35
CA THR A 162 12.96 -10.26 3.05
C THR A 162 11.69 -10.02 2.24
N GLN A 163 11.82 -10.04 0.91
CA GLN A 163 10.67 -9.81 0.03
C GLN A 163 9.52 -10.80 0.28
N SER A 164 9.88 -12.05 0.58
CA SER A 164 8.90 -13.06 1.00
C SER A 164 8.12 -12.65 2.25
N LYS A 165 8.78 -12.06 3.25
CA LYS A 165 8.13 -11.65 4.50
C LYS A 165 7.24 -10.43 4.26
N LYS A 166 7.69 -9.47 3.44
CA LYS A 166 6.87 -8.32 3.01
C LYS A 166 5.60 -8.76 2.30
N ASN A 167 5.69 -9.71 1.36
CA ASN A 167 4.53 -10.24 0.64
C ASN A 167 3.54 -10.96 1.60
N THR A 168 4.05 -11.72 2.57
CA THR A 168 3.20 -12.34 3.62
C THR A 168 2.50 -11.28 4.47
N ASN A 169 3.23 -10.28 4.94
CA ASN A 169 2.71 -9.18 5.76
C ASN A 169 1.63 -8.40 5.01
N ARG A 170 1.89 -8.04 3.75
CA ARG A 170 0.94 -7.36 2.86
C ARG A 170 -0.38 -8.13 2.76
N ARG A 171 -0.32 -9.45 2.53
CA ARG A 171 -1.52 -10.31 2.46
C ARG A 171 -2.23 -10.38 3.82
N ALA A 172 -1.50 -10.42 4.93
CA ALA A 172 -2.08 -10.40 6.27
C ALA A 172 -2.80 -9.08 6.57
N ILE A 173 -2.23 -7.94 6.14
CA ILE A 173 -2.83 -6.61 6.26
C ILE A 173 -4.08 -6.50 5.39
N LYS A 174 -4.00 -6.92 4.12
CA LYS A 174 -5.13 -6.88 3.17
C LYS A 174 -6.30 -7.78 3.55
N SER A 175 -6.03 -8.87 4.27
CA SER A 175 -7.08 -9.74 4.81
C SER A 175 -7.57 -9.33 6.20
N GLY A 176 -7.05 -8.23 6.77
CA GLY A 176 -7.45 -7.74 8.10
C GLY A 176 -6.97 -8.59 9.27
N LYS A 177 -5.99 -9.47 9.05
CA LYS A 177 -5.42 -10.33 10.10
C LYS A 177 -4.49 -9.55 11.03
N SER A 178 -3.75 -8.59 10.48
CA SER A 178 -2.90 -7.71 11.25
C SER A 178 -3.69 -6.48 11.68
N GLN A 179 -3.84 -6.25 12.98
CA GLN A 179 -4.67 -5.16 13.50
C GLN A 179 -3.84 -3.92 13.81
N ILE A 180 -2.78 -4.03 14.61
CA ILE A 180 -1.86 -2.91 14.83
C ILE A 180 -0.64 -3.09 13.95
N ILE A 181 -0.38 -2.13 13.07
CA ILE A 181 0.76 -2.10 12.16
C ILE A 181 1.69 -0.97 12.61
N LEU A 182 2.92 -1.31 12.95
CA LEU A 182 3.98 -0.37 13.34
C LEU A 182 4.98 -0.26 12.19
N THR A 183 5.32 0.95 11.77
CA THR A 183 6.28 1.11 10.66
C THR A 183 6.96 2.48 10.66
N THR A 184 7.89 2.66 9.73
CA THR A 184 8.44 3.96 9.33
C THR A 184 7.87 4.38 7.98
N ALA A 185 8.28 5.54 7.48
CA ALA A 185 7.91 6.04 6.15
C ALA A 185 8.10 5.03 5.00
N ALA A 186 9.01 4.06 5.15
CA ALA A 186 9.40 3.13 4.09
C ALA A 186 8.30 2.13 3.68
N GLU A 187 7.38 1.78 4.59
CA GLU A 187 6.39 0.71 4.35
C GLU A 187 4.94 1.18 4.59
N ILE A 188 4.66 2.49 4.41
CA ILE A 188 3.32 3.07 4.63
C ILE A 188 2.28 2.67 3.59
N PHE A 189 2.70 2.31 2.37
CA PHE A 189 1.82 2.03 1.22
C PHE A 189 1.25 0.60 1.28
N GLN A 190 0.50 0.29 2.33
CA GLN A 190 -0.16 -1.00 2.52
C GLN A 190 -1.63 -0.95 2.13
N ASP A 191 -2.17 -2.06 1.65
CA ASP A 191 -3.60 -2.20 1.32
C ASP A 191 -4.38 -2.75 2.51
N PHE A 192 -4.76 -1.89 3.46
CA PHE A 192 -5.60 -2.22 4.62
C PHE A 192 -7.02 -2.65 4.23
N SER A 193 -7.55 -3.65 4.94
CA SER A 193 -8.95 -4.07 4.82
C SER A 193 -9.93 -3.12 5.53
N HIS A 194 -9.55 -2.61 6.71
CA HIS A 194 -10.41 -1.75 7.54
C HIS A 194 -9.56 -0.87 8.48
N LEU A 195 -8.92 0.15 7.91
CA LEU A 195 -8.14 1.14 8.65
C LEU A 195 -9.07 2.12 9.35
N THR A 196 -8.94 2.28 10.67
CA THR A 196 -9.76 3.23 11.47
C THR A 196 -8.95 4.36 12.08
N HIS A 197 -7.66 4.14 12.33
CA HIS A 197 -6.78 5.15 12.91
C HIS A 197 -5.39 5.12 12.28
N VAL A 198 -4.81 6.30 12.12
CA VAL A 198 -3.43 6.54 11.70
C VAL A 198 -2.78 7.46 12.71
N TYR A 199 -1.72 6.99 13.36
CA TYR A 199 -0.89 7.75 14.28
C TYR A 199 0.45 8.09 13.63
N MET A 200 0.83 9.36 13.68
CA MET A 200 2.14 9.84 13.24
C MET A 200 2.91 10.36 14.46
N LEU A 201 4.09 9.79 14.71
CA LEU A 201 4.90 10.11 15.89
C LEU A 201 5.93 11.19 15.56
N GLU A 202 6.07 12.23 16.39
CA GLU A 202 7.13 13.25 16.25
C GLU A 202 7.25 13.84 14.82
N PRO A 203 6.19 14.49 14.29
CA PRO A 203 6.15 14.99 12.92
C PRO A 203 7.23 16.03 12.60
N GLN A 204 7.81 16.67 13.62
CA GLN A 204 8.92 17.61 13.50
C GLN A 204 10.22 16.98 12.97
N LYS A 205 10.36 15.64 13.03
CA LYS A 205 11.56 14.95 12.54
C LYS A 205 11.64 14.93 11.01
N ARG A 206 12.85 15.20 10.50
CA ARG A 206 13.15 15.33 9.06
C ARG A 206 12.88 14.07 8.22
N TYR A 207 12.79 12.89 8.85
CA TYR A 207 12.70 11.60 8.16
C TYR A 207 11.34 11.34 7.49
N TYR A 208 10.40 12.30 7.60
CA TYR A 208 9.08 12.25 6.96
C TYR A 208 9.01 12.88 5.56
N ALA A 209 10.15 13.20 4.94
CA ALA A 209 10.22 13.69 3.57
C ALA A 209 11.06 12.73 2.71
N SER A 210 10.42 12.09 1.72
CA SER A 210 11.15 11.31 0.72
C SER A 210 11.96 12.25 -0.16
N GLN A 211 13.29 12.06 -0.16
CA GLN A 211 14.22 12.83 -0.99
C GLN A 211 14.40 12.22 -2.39
N GLN A 212 14.16 10.91 -2.51
CA GLN A 212 14.22 10.16 -3.75
C GLN A 212 12.88 10.21 -4.48
N GLU A 213 12.89 10.03 -5.80
CA GLU A 213 11.66 9.96 -6.57
C GLU A 213 10.87 8.69 -6.19
N PRO A 214 9.55 8.79 -5.93
CA PRO A 214 8.73 10.00 -5.95
C PRO A 214 8.91 10.81 -4.66
N ARG A 215 9.09 12.13 -4.81
CA ARG A 215 9.24 13.04 -3.67
C ARG A 215 7.88 13.31 -3.06
N TYR A 216 7.66 12.86 -1.83
CA TYR A 216 6.44 13.11 -1.08
C TYR A 216 6.73 13.41 0.39
N LYS A 217 5.81 14.14 1.01
CA LYS A 217 5.76 14.32 2.47
C LYS A 217 4.85 13.23 3.04
N VAL A 218 5.37 12.45 3.98
CA VAL A 218 4.67 11.32 4.60
C VAL A 218 3.36 11.77 5.23
N GLN A 219 3.36 12.87 5.99
CA GLN A 219 2.15 13.43 6.59
C GLN A 219 1.01 13.61 5.57
N SER A 220 1.30 14.25 4.43
CA SER A 220 0.31 14.48 3.37
C SER A 220 -0.24 13.18 2.76
N VAL A 221 0.59 12.13 2.71
CA VAL A 221 0.14 10.79 2.27
C VAL A 221 -0.76 10.16 3.33
N LEU A 222 -0.38 10.22 4.61
CA LEU A 222 -1.14 9.65 5.72
C LEU A 222 -2.50 10.35 5.92
N GLU A 223 -2.54 11.67 5.84
CA GLU A 223 -3.79 12.44 5.86
C GLU A 223 -4.72 12.00 4.73
N LYS A 224 -4.17 11.81 3.53
CA LYS A 224 -4.98 11.37 2.39
C LYS A 224 -5.43 9.91 2.51
N MET A 225 -4.58 9.03 3.04
CA MET A 225 -4.96 7.66 3.36
C MET A 225 -6.11 7.64 4.37
N ALA A 226 -6.03 8.47 5.41
CA ALA A 226 -7.07 8.59 6.42
C ALA A 226 -8.39 9.09 5.81
N GLU A 227 -8.34 10.13 4.96
CA GLU A 227 -9.50 10.65 4.23
C GLU A 227 -10.15 9.57 3.34
N LEU A 228 -9.36 8.83 2.55
CA LEU A 228 -9.88 7.82 1.61
C LEU A 228 -10.45 6.58 2.30
N THR A 229 -9.99 6.29 3.53
CA THR A 229 -10.45 5.14 4.32
C THR A 229 -11.51 5.52 5.36
N GLY A 230 -11.73 6.81 5.62
CA GLY A 230 -12.56 7.29 6.72
C GLY A 230 -11.90 7.13 8.10
N ALA A 231 -10.58 6.87 8.14
CA ALA A 231 -9.84 6.74 9.38
C ALA A 231 -9.58 8.11 10.04
N LYS A 232 -9.37 8.10 11.36
CA LYS A 232 -8.89 9.27 12.10
C LYS A 232 -7.37 9.39 11.94
N PHE A 233 -6.90 10.59 11.62
CA PHE A 233 -5.48 10.94 11.65
C PHE A 233 -5.15 11.64 12.96
N SER A 234 -4.09 11.21 13.65
CA SER A 234 -3.66 11.79 14.92
C SER A 234 -2.14 11.92 14.95
N ILE A 235 -1.68 13.02 15.50
CA ILE A 235 -0.26 13.28 15.76
C ILE A 235 0.00 12.98 17.23
N ILE A 236 1.13 12.33 17.52
CA ILE A 236 1.62 12.14 18.90
C ILE A 236 2.98 12.84 18.97
N ASP A 237 3.02 13.92 19.75
CA ASP A 237 4.22 14.74 19.93
C ASP A 237 5.11 14.20 21.05
N SER A 238 6.33 14.72 21.15
CA SER A 238 7.33 14.22 22.11
C SER A 238 6.85 14.28 23.56
N GLU A 239 6.02 15.27 23.93
CA GLU A 239 5.47 15.41 25.30
C GLU A 239 4.58 14.23 25.71
N ASP A 240 3.91 13.62 24.75
CA ASP A 240 3.02 12.48 24.97
C ASP A 240 3.77 11.13 24.96
N LEU A 241 4.98 11.13 24.40
CA LEU A 241 5.86 9.95 24.32
C LEU A 241 6.76 9.79 25.55
N VAL A 242 6.97 10.85 26.33
CA VAL A 242 7.72 10.81 27.60
C VAL A 242 6.80 10.35 28.73
N VAL A 243 7.19 9.27 29.41
CA VAL A 243 6.53 8.75 30.63
C VAL A 243 6.91 9.58 31.84
#